data_AF-A0AAJ0CCG3-F1
#
_entry.id   AF-A0AAJ0CCG3-F1
#
_cell.length_a   1.000
_cell.length_b   1.000
_cell.length_c   1.000
_cell.angle_alpha   90.00
_cell.angle_beta   90.00
_cell.angle_gamma   90.00
#
_symmetry.space_group_name_H-M   'P 1'
#
loop_
_entity.id
_entity.type
_entity.pdbx_description
1 polymer ?
#
loop_
_entity_poly.entity_id
_entity_poly.type
_entity_poly.pdbx_seq_one_letter_code
_entity_poly.pdbx_strand_id
1 'polypeptide(L)'
;MGNIISALAGVAKSIKSIISAFRSISADYNALLARVNSPAGLPVDSPTESYWFDQPPFPELVNAQSPVFPEEADVVIIGSGITGAAVARTILHEWRRKGEDDNKRVVVLEARQICSGATGRNGGHIKASPHEMVGRLQKKMSPDRAASLVRFQLRHLETLVGLCSAESIDVAECREVETVDYYVEESLYEEAVKQIEYLRKWVPEFKMTAWTASEAQKRFSVNHFVVGAISYKAGALWPYRFVTSIWKSLLNEFPEKLSIETHTPVSTVTSTPDSEFPLDVTTNRGVIRSRHVVHATNAFASHLVPGFRGKMTSLLAHMSAQRPGKNFPDHNGQRSWSVIYGNGFDYATQRPTTAGVPGDIMIGGGFGQSKKQGLDQLGVYDDSKIDALTAAHILGIMPTIFESNWAGDIDGRAKKVWTGVVALTADFLPFVGRLDPRLTGRKATKSSRAGQSQAGEWTAAGFVGDGMVWAWLSGTALGVMIAGSEDEDLPTAPGRPAGRLRDWFPDELLPTHERIKRMDVADLADGII
;
A
#
# COMPACT_ATOMS: atom_id res chain seq x y z
N MET A 1 -41.49 48.23 -17.74
CA MET A 1 -40.29 48.24 -16.88
C MET A 1 -40.14 46.99 -16.00
N GLY A 2 -41.21 46.42 -15.43
CA GLY A 2 -41.11 45.25 -14.53
C GLY A 2 -40.45 43.99 -15.12
N ASN A 3 -40.74 43.63 -16.36
CA ASN A 3 -40.16 42.42 -17.00
C ASN A 3 -38.67 42.55 -17.28
N ILE A 4 -38.17 43.75 -17.61
CA ILE A 4 -36.75 43.99 -17.89
C ILE A 4 -35.94 43.95 -16.57
N ILE A 5 -36.49 44.53 -15.50
CA ILE A 5 -35.86 44.52 -14.17
C ILE A 5 -35.81 43.10 -13.60
N SER A 6 -36.88 42.30 -13.79
CA SER A 6 -36.91 40.89 -13.38
C SER A 6 -35.91 40.02 -14.16
N ALA A 7 -35.75 40.25 -15.47
CA ALA A 7 -34.77 39.54 -16.28
C ALA A 7 -33.32 39.91 -15.87
N LEU A 8 -33.04 41.19 -15.64
CA LEU A 8 -31.74 41.66 -15.16
C LEU A 8 -31.40 41.13 -13.76
N ALA A 9 -32.39 41.04 -12.85
CA ALA A 9 -32.22 40.45 -11.53
C ALA A 9 -31.93 38.93 -11.60
N GLY A 10 -32.58 38.21 -12.53
CA GLY A 10 -32.31 36.80 -12.80
C GLY A 10 -30.89 36.58 -13.32
N VAL A 11 -30.43 37.39 -14.29
CA VAL A 11 -29.07 37.34 -14.82
C VAL A 11 -28.03 37.66 -13.74
N ALA A 12 -28.26 38.69 -12.91
CA ALA A 12 -27.36 39.04 -11.81
C ALA A 12 -27.27 37.93 -10.75
N LYS A 13 -28.38 37.25 -10.44
CA LYS A 13 -28.41 36.10 -9.53
C LYS A 13 -27.64 34.91 -10.11
N SER A 14 -27.81 34.60 -11.39
CA SER A 14 -27.06 33.55 -12.08
C SER A 14 -25.56 33.85 -12.13
N ILE A 15 -25.16 35.08 -12.46
CA ILE A 15 -23.75 35.50 -12.44
C ILE A 15 -23.17 35.38 -11.02
N LYS A 16 -23.91 35.82 -9.99
CA LYS A 16 -23.48 35.69 -8.59
C LYS A 16 -23.31 34.23 -8.18
N SER A 17 -24.22 33.34 -8.61
CA SER A 17 -24.10 31.89 -8.37
C SER A 17 -22.89 31.29 -9.09
N ILE A 18 -22.63 31.64 -10.34
CA ILE A 18 -21.47 31.18 -11.11
C ILE A 18 -20.16 31.67 -10.46
N ILE A 19 -20.08 32.96 -10.09
CA ILE A 19 -18.91 33.52 -9.39
C ILE A 19 -18.71 32.82 -8.04
N SER A 20 -19.79 32.55 -7.30
CA SER A 20 -19.71 31.84 -6.03
C SER A 20 -19.23 30.41 -6.19
N ALA A 21 -19.75 29.68 -7.19
CA ALA A 21 -19.32 28.32 -7.51
C ALA A 21 -17.84 28.29 -7.95
N PHE A 22 -17.44 29.20 -8.84
CA PHE A 22 -16.05 29.34 -9.28
C PHE A 22 -15.10 29.66 -8.11
N ARG A 23 -15.48 30.60 -7.23
CA ARG A 23 -14.70 30.91 -6.03
C ARG A 23 -14.57 29.71 -5.09
N SER A 24 -15.65 28.95 -4.90
CA SER A 24 -15.63 27.73 -4.08
C SER A 24 -14.70 26.66 -4.68
N ILE A 25 -14.82 26.40 -5.98
CA ILE A 25 -13.96 25.44 -6.70
C ILE A 25 -12.49 25.87 -6.64
N SER A 26 -12.22 27.16 -6.87
CA SER A 26 -10.86 27.70 -6.81
C SER A 26 -10.26 27.62 -5.41
N ALA A 27 -11.04 27.94 -4.36
CA ALA A 27 -10.59 27.80 -2.98
C ALA A 27 -10.29 26.34 -2.62
N ASP A 28 -11.14 25.41 -3.04
CA ASP A 28 -10.96 23.97 -2.79
C ASP A 28 -9.74 23.40 -3.51
N TYR A 29 -9.54 23.80 -4.75
CA TYR A 29 -8.36 23.44 -5.54
C TYR A 29 -7.07 23.99 -4.93
N ASN A 30 -7.03 25.26 -4.53
CA ASN A 30 -5.87 25.86 -3.87
C ASN A 30 -5.55 25.19 -2.53
N ALA A 31 -6.58 24.86 -1.74
CA ALA A 31 -6.41 24.14 -0.49
C ALA A 31 -5.88 22.73 -0.71
N LEU A 32 -6.35 22.03 -1.75
CA LEU A 32 -5.83 20.73 -2.17
C LEU A 32 -4.36 20.84 -2.57
N LEU A 33 -4.00 21.76 -3.47
CA LEU A 33 -2.62 22.00 -3.90
C LEU A 33 -1.70 22.31 -2.72
N ALA A 34 -2.16 23.10 -1.74
CA ALA A 34 -1.40 23.37 -0.53
C ALA A 34 -1.14 22.09 0.29
N ARG A 35 -2.15 21.23 0.46
CA ARG A 35 -2.00 19.95 1.18
C ARG A 35 -1.04 19.00 0.46
N VAL A 36 -1.24 18.75 -0.83
CA VAL A 36 -0.45 17.75 -1.58
C VAL A 36 1.02 18.15 -1.78
N ASN A 37 1.34 19.44 -1.69
CA ASN A 37 2.72 19.94 -1.75
C ASN A 37 3.37 20.08 -0.36
N SER A 38 2.60 19.96 0.72
CA SER A 38 3.14 20.03 2.07
C SER A 38 3.96 18.77 2.40
N PRO A 39 5.01 18.89 3.22
CA PRO A 39 5.72 17.72 3.71
C PRO A 39 4.76 16.84 4.54
N ALA A 40 4.90 15.51 4.43
CA ALA A 40 4.06 14.57 5.16
C ALA A 40 4.08 14.77 6.69
N GLY A 41 5.23 15.21 7.22
CA GLY A 41 5.46 15.26 8.66
C GLY A 41 5.68 13.88 9.27
N LEU A 42 5.61 13.80 10.61
CA LEU A 42 5.59 12.53 11.33
C LEU A 42 4.15 12.00 11.43
N PRO A 43 3.95 10.67 11.54
CA PRO A 43 2.66 10.11 11.89
C PRO A 43 2.12 10.70 13.20
N VAL A 44 0.80 10.86 13.31
CA VAL A 44 0.16 11.35 14.54
C VAL A 44 0.25 10.30 15.66
N ASP A 45 0.38 10.75 16.91
CA ASP A 45 0.59 9.89 18.08
C ASP A 45 -0.62 9.00 18.40
N SER A 46 -1.84 9.49 18.16
CA SER A 46 -3.09 8.82 18.52
C SER A 46 -3.96 8.52 17.30
N PRO A 47 -3.59 7.52 16.47
CA PRO A 47 -4.40 7.15 15.32
C PRO A 47 -5.63 6.33 15.72
N THR A 48 -6.58 6.15 14.80
CA THR A 48 -7.69 5.22 15.02
C THR A 48 -7.18 3.79 15.23
N GLU A 49 -7.91 2.97 15.96
CA GLU A 49 -7.51 1.59 16.25
C GLU A 49 -7.94 0.63 15.13
N SER A 50 -6.97 -0.02 14.47
CA SER A 50 -7.28 -1.03 13.45
C SER A 50 -7.66 -2.37 14.09
N TYR A 51 -8.63 -3.06 13.49
CA TYR A 51 -8.99 -4.44 13.85
C TYR A 51 -7.80 -5.39 13.83
N TRP A 52 -6.81 -5.15 12.96
CA TRP A 52 -5.66 -6.04 12.82
C TRP A 52 -4.70 -6.07 14.00
N PHE A 53 -4.81 -5.10 14.90
CA PHE A 53 -4.00 -5.04 16.12
C PHE A 53 -4.60 -5.84 17.27
N ASP A 54 -5.83 -6.35 17.10
CA ASP A 54 -6.50 -7.16 18.11
C ASP A 54 -5.77 -8.49 18.29
N GLN A 55 -5.47 -8.81 19.55
CA GLN A 55 -4.80 -10.06 19.96
C GLN A 55 -3.50 -10.30 19.17
N PRO A 56 -2.47 -9.46 19.38
CA PRO A 56 -1.19 -9.62 18.69
C PRO A 56 -0.57 -10.98 19.04
N PRO A 57 -0.06 -11.74 18.06
CA PRO A 57 0.49 -13.07 18.30
C PRO A 57 1.81 -13.03 19.09
N PHE A 58 2.52 -11.89 19.03
CA PHE A 58 3.77 -11.64 19.75
C PHE A 58 3.67 -10.29 20.49
N PRO A 59 3.01 -10.24 21.67
CA PRO A 59 2.81 -9.00 22.42
C PRO A 59 4.12 -8.27 22.76
N GLU A 60 5.22 -9.00 22.93
CA GLU A 60 6.54 -8.45 23.22
C GLU A 60 7.11 -7.59 22.08
N LEU A 61 6.64 -7.78 20.83
CA LEU A 61 7.08 -6.97 19.69
C LEU A 61 6.35 -5.63 19.57
N VAL A 62 5.17 -5.51 20.18
CA VAL A 62 4.26 -4.36 19.98
C VAL A 62 4.94 -3.04 20.30
N ASN A 63 5.66 -3.00 21.44
CA ASN A 63 6.41 -1.85 21.93
C ASN A 63 7.90 -2.21 22.09
N ALA A 64 8.45 -3.05 21.21
CA ALA A 64 9.84 -3.47 21.29
C ALA A 64 10.80 -2.27 21.25
N GLN A 65 11.73 -2.24 22.19
CA GLN A 65 12.85 -1.31 22.27
C GLN A 65 14.03 -2.03 22.91
N SER A 66 15.24 -1.80 22.42
CA SER A 66 16.45 -2.27 23.09
C SER A 66 16.69 -1.49 24.39
N PRO A 67 17.27 -2.12 25.43
CA PRO A 67 17.64 -1.43 26.67
C PRO A 67 18.70 -0.33 26.44
N VAL A 68 19.63 -0.57 25.53
CA VAL A 68 20.70 0.36 25.15
C VAL A 68 20.53 0.69 23.68
N PHE A 69 20.27 1.97 23.39
CA PHE A 69 20.06 2.44 22.04
C PHE A 69 21.36 2.32 21.21
N PRO A 70 21.32 1.71 20.00
CA PRO A 70 22.52 1.56 19.18
C PRO A 70 23.07 2.90 18.68
N GLU A 71 24.38 3.12 18.75
CA GLU A 71 25.04 4.32 18.22
C GLU A 71 25.46 4.17 16.75
N GLU A 72 25.68 2.94 16.28
CA GLU A 72 26.11 2.62 14.92
C GLU A 72 25.37 1.38 14.37
N ALA A 73 25.13 1.37 13.06
CA ALA A 73 24.56 0.23 12.34
C ALA A 73 24.93 0.24 10.84
N ASP A 74 25.16 -0.91 10.24
CA ASP A 74 25.37 -1.03 8.79
C ASP A 74 24.16 -0.55 8.00
N VAL A 75 22.97 -0.95 8.43
CA VAL A 75 21.72 -0.59 7.78
C VAL A 75 20.71 -0.12 8.83
N VAL A 76 20.22 1.10 8.67
CA VAL A 76 19.04 1.60 9.38
C VAL A 76 17.83 1.51 8.46
N ILE A 77 16.79 0.81 8.89
CA ILE A 77 15.51 0.70 8.16
C ILE A 77 14.47 1.56 8.88
N ILE A 78 13.88 2.52 8.19
CA ILE A 78 12.85 3.40 8.73
C ILE A 78 11.48 2.90 8.26
N GLY A 79 10.71 2.34 9.19
CA GLY A 79 9.41 1.73 8.96
C GLY A 79 9.45 0.21 9.12
N SER A 80 8.59 -0.30 10.00
CA SER A 80 8.53 -1.74 10.35
C SER A 80 7.45 -2.52 9.60
N GLY A 81 6.80 -1.90 8.60
CA GLY A 81 5.80 -2.55 7.76
C GLY A 81 6.35 -3.66 6.86
N ILE A 82 5.51 -4.18 5.98
CA ILE A 82 5.83 -5.31 5.09
C ILE A 82 7.12 -5.11 4.27
N THR A 83 7.37 -3.90 3.80
CA THR A 83 8.58 -3.55 3.04
C THR A 83 9.83 -3.62 3.90
N GLY A 84 9.80 -3.03 5.10
CA GLY A 84 10.94 -3.07 6.02
C GLY A 84 11.32 -4.49 6.41
N ALA A 85 10.30 -5.34 6.66
CA ALA A 85 10.50 -6.76 6.96
C ALA A 85 11.15 -7.51 5.79
N ALA A 86 10.66 -7.29 4.57
CA ALA A 86 11.24 -7.91 3.37
C ALA A 86 12.70 -7.48 3.11
N VAL A 87 13.01 -6.19 3.33
CA VAL A 87 14.38 -5.66 3.24
C VAL A 87 15.29 -6.31 4.27
N ALA A 88 14.91 -6.27 5.54
CA ALA A 88 15.70 -6.82 6.65
C ALA A 88 15.97 -8.31 6.44
N ARG A 89 14.91 -9.08 6.12
CA ARG A 89 15.01 -10.52 5.82
C ARG A 89 16.03 -10.78 4.73
N THR A 90 15.91 -10.07 3.62
CA THR A 90 16.78 -10.29 2.45
C THR A 90 18.23 -9.96 2.77
N ILE A 91 18.51 -8.80 3.37
CA ILE A 91 19.87 -8.38 3.71
C ILE A 91 20.54 -9.38 4.67
N LEU A 92 19.84 -9.77 5.74
CA LEU A 92 20.38 -10.67 6.75
C LEU A 92 20.73 -12.05 6.18
N HIS A 93 19.83 -12.64 5.39
CA HIS A 93 20.10 -13.94 4.76
C HIS A 93 21.16 -13.85 3.66
N GLU A 94 21.21 -12.79 2.85
CA GLU A 94 22.22 -12.63 1.82
C GLU A 94 23.62 -12.39 2.42
N TRP A 95 23.73 -11.60 3.49
CA TRP A 95 25.00 -11.47 4.21
C TRP A 95 25.46 -12.80 4.80
N ARG A 96 24.56 -13.59 5.40
CA ARG A 96 24.90 -14.94 5.89
C ARG A 96 25.34 -15.86 4.76
N ARG A 97 24.61 -15.88 3.63
CA ARG A 97 24.94 -16.69 2.44
C ARG A 97 26.34 -16.36 1.93
N LYS A 98 26.72 -15.07 1.93
CA LYS A 98 28.03 -14.59 1.48
C LYS A 98 29.13 -14.72 2.54
N GLY A 99 28.81 -15.12 3.77
CA GLY A 99 29.76 -15.15 4.88
C GLY A 99 30.26 -13.77 5.29
N GLU A 100 29.43 -12.74 5.08
CA GLU A 100 29.75 -11.34 5.36
C GLU A 100 28.90 -10.75 6.50
N ASP A 101 28.22 -11.57 7.29
CA ASP A 101 27.34 -11.10 8.36
C ASP A 101 28.07 -10.85 9.69
N ASP A 102 29.38 -11.12 9.76
CA ASP A 102 30.23 -10.81 10.91
C ASP A 102 30.29 -9.31 11.18
N ASN A 103 30.03 -8.93 12.44
CA ASN A 103 29.98 -7.56 12.93
C ASN A 103 29.01 -6.61 12.17
N LYS A 104 28.11 -7.15 11.33
CA LYS A 104 27.10 -6.34 10.66
C LYS A 104 25.82 -6.22 11.50
N ARG A 105 25.23 -5.03 11.52
CA ARG A 105 24.01 -4.74 12.28
C ARG A 105 22.94 -4.04 11.46
N VAL A 106 21.70 -4.51 11.62
CA VAL A 106 20.48 -3.89 11.12
C VAL A 106 19.69 -3.32 12.31
N VAL A 107 19.30 -2.06 12.22
CA VAL A 107 18.41 -1.41 13.20
C VAL A 107 17.14 -0.95 12.49
N VAL A 108 15.98 -1.35 13.02
CA VAL A 108 14.67 -0.95 12.49
C VAL A 108 14.07 0.11 13.39
N LEU A 109 13.72 1.26 12.84
CA LEU A 109 13.11 2.38 13.56
C LEU A 109 11.65 2.52 13.14
N GLU A 110 10.74 2.52 14.10
CA GLU A 110 9.31 2.67 13.89
C GLU A 110 8.78 3.83 14.75
N ALA A 111 8.05 4.76 14.15
CA ALA A 111 7.57 5.97 14.81
C ALA A 111 6.52 5.67 15.88
N ARG A 112 5.72 4.62 15.69
CA ARG A 112 4.65 4.19 16.60
C ARG A 112 4.90 2.75 17.05
N GLN A 113 3.85 1.95 17.21
CA GLN A 113 3.95 0.51 17.43
C GLN A 113 4.38 -0.22 16.15
N ILE A 114 4.93 -1.43 16.32
CA ILE A 114 5.33 -2.31 15.20
C ILE A 114 4.21 -2.41 14.16
N CYS A 115 4.55 -2.34 12.87
CA CYS A 115 3.64 -2.52 11.74
C CYS A 115 2.34 -1.65 11.78
N SER A 116 2.36 -0.51 12.48
CA SER A 116 1.17 0.29 12.75
C SER A 116 0.70 1.19 11.59
N GLY A 117 1.47 1.25 10.50
CA GLY A 117 1.17 2.04 9.30
C GLY A 117 0.20 1.35 8.33
N ALA A 118 0.32 1.66 7.04
CA ALA A 118 -0.57 1.17 5.98
C ALA A 118 -0.70 -0.37 5.92
N THR A 119 0.37 -1.11 6.21
CA THR A 119 0.35 -2.58 6.25
C THR A 119 -0.65 -3.09 7.29
N GLY A 120 -0.61 -2.57 8.51
CA GLY A 120 -1.52 -2.97 9.59
C GLY A 120 -2.92 -2.34 9.50
N ARG A 121 -3.28 -1.68 8.40
CA ARG A 121 -4.52 -0.90 8.27
C ARG A 121 -5.33 -1.16 6.99
N ASN A 122 -4.83 -1.96 6.03
CA ASN A 122 -5.56 -2.27 4.79
C ASN A 122 -6.60 -3.40 4.97
N GLY A 123 -7.26 -3.88 3.91
CA GLY A 123 -8.24 -4.97 4.01
C GLY A 123 -7.71 -6.41 3.92
N GLY A 124 -6.39 -6.63 4.00
CA GLY A 124 -5.78 -7.98 3.94
C GLY A 124 -5.80 -8.63 2.56
N HIS A 125 -6.10 -7.88 1.51
CA HIS A 125 -6.32 -8.40 0.16
C HIS A 125 -5.00 -8.47 -0.63
N ILE A 126 -4.62 -9.65 -1.11
CA ILE A 126 -3.52 -9.88 -2.06
C ILE A 126 -4.12 -9.97 -3.46
N LYS A 127 -4.55 -8.83 -3.99
CA LYS A 127 -5.25 -8.75 -5.27
C LYS A 127 -4.56 -7.72 -6.16
N ALA A 128 -4.26 -8.15 -7.38
CA ALA A 128 -3.94 -7.27 -8.48
C ALA A 128 -5.20 -7.10 -9.35
N SER A 129 -5.33 -5.97 -10.04
CA SER A 129 -6.34 -5.75 -11.08
C SER A 129 -5.65 -5.71 -12.45
N PRO A 130 -5.23 -6.86 -13.01
CA PRO A 130 -4.32 -6.88 -14.15
C PRO A 130 -4.92 -6.31 -15.44
N HIS A 131 -6.23 -6.43 -15.66
CA HIS A 131 -6.94 -5.87 -16.82
C HIS A 131 -6.95 -4.33 -16.78
N GLU A 132 -7.24 -3.73 -15.63
CA GLU A 132 -7.18 -2.28 -15.41
C GLU A 132 -5.74 -1.76 -15.56
N MET A 133 -4.78 -2.46 -14.93
CA MET A 133 -3.38 -2.06 -14.94
C MET A 133 -2.81 -2.08 -16.36
N VAL A 134 -3.01 -3.16 -17.12
CA VAL A 134 -2.52 -3.21 -18.51
C VAL A 134 -3.21 -2.15 -19.37
N GLY A 135 -4.52 -1.93 -19.17
CA GLY A 135 -5.31 -0.90 -19.86
C GLY A 135 -4.78 0.52 -19.64
N ARG A 136 -4.28 0.80 -18.43
CA ARG A 136 -3.63 2.07 -18.07
C ARG A 136 -2.21 2.18 -18.60
N LEU A 137 -1.38 1.16 -18.38
CA LEU A 137 0.05 1.20 -18.68
C LEU A 137 0.35 1.24 -20.19
N GLN A 138 -0.46 0.57 -21.02
CA GLN A 138 -0.27 0.58 -22.48
C GLN A 138 -0.31 1.99 -23.11
N LYS A 139 -0.90 2.98 -22.42
CA LYS A 139 -0.95 4.38 -22.88
C LYS A 139 0.40 5.09 -22.71
N LYS A 140 1.29 4.57 -21.86
CA LYS A 140 2.55 5.21 -21.45
C LYS A 140 3.80 4.41 -21.84
N MET A 141 3.67 3.11 -22.10
CA MET A 141 4.79 2.21 -22.42
C MET A 141 4.38 1.11 -23.39
N SER A 142 5.37 0.36 -23.90
CA SER A 142 5.10 -0.77 -24.79
C SER A 142 4.31 -1.87 -24.05
N PRO A 143 3.49 -2.65 -24.78
CA PRO A 143 2.69 -3.70 -24.16
C PRO A 143 3.52 -4.76 -23.42
N ASP A 144 4.70 -5.15 -23.92
CA ASP A 144 5.60 -6.09 -23.25
C ASP A 144 6.10 -5.57 -21.88
N ARG A 145 6.43 -4.27 -21.81
CA ARG A 145 6.84 -3.64 -20.55
C ARG A 145 5.66 -3.55 -19.58
N ALA A 146 4.47 -3.16 -20.07
CA ALA A 146 3.25 -3.15 -19.27
C ALA A 146 2.93 -4.55 -18.70
N ALA A 147 3.02 -5.59 -19.53
CA ALA A 147 2.82 -6.98 -19.14
C ALA A 147 3.86 -7.46 -18.12
N SER A 148 5.11 -6.99 -18.21
CA SER A 148 6.16 -7.30 -17.23
C SER A 148 5.86 -6.74 -15.85
N LEU A 149 5.35 -5.50 -15.78
CA LEU A 149 4.87 -4.90 -14.52
C LEU A 149 3.66 -5.65 -13.95
N VAL A 150 2.71 -6.06 -14.80
CA VAL A 150 1.56 -6.87 -14.37
C VAL A 150 2.02 -8.21 -13.80
N ARG A 151 2.95 -8.91 -14.47
CA ARG A 151 3.54 -10.16 -13.96
C ARG A 151 4.28 -9.96 -12.64
N PHE A 152 4.92 -8.81 -12.44
CA PHE A 152 5.54 -8.48 -11.15
C PHE A 152 4.49 -8.40 -10.02
N GLN A 153 3.36 -7.73 -10.24
CA GLN A 153 2.27 -7.73 -9.26
C GLN A 153 1.72 -9.14 -9.00
N LEU A 154 1.39 -9.88 -10.07
CA LEU A 154 0.79 -11.22 -9.97
C LEU A 154 1.66 -12.21 -9.19
N ARG A 155 3.00 -12.10 -9.31
CA ARG A 155 3.95 -12.94 -8.57
C ARG A 155 3.85 -12.81 -7.05
N HIS A 156 3.30 -11.73 -6.51
CA HIS A 156 3.17 -11.53 -5.06
C HIS A 156 2.28 -12.56 -4.40
N LEU A 157 1.21 -13.01 -5.07
CA LEU A 157 0.30 -13.99 -4.51
C LEU A 157 1.02 -15.30 -4.20
N GLU A 158 1.66 -15.89 -5.21
CA GLU A 158 2.41 -17.14 -5.07
C GLU A 158 3.59 -16.98 -4.10
N THR A 159 4.25 -15.83 -4.13
CA THR A 159 5.37 -15.53 -3.23
C THR A 159 4.94 -15.50 -1.76
N LEU A 160 3.86 -14.78 -1.43
CA LEU A 160 3.41 -14.60 -0.05
C LEU A 160 2.73 -15.87 0.50
N VAL A 161 1.93 -16.55 -0.31
CA VAL A 161 1.32 -17.84 0.07
C VAL A 161 2.41 -18.90 0.25
N GLY A 162 3.34 -18.99 -0.70
CA GLY A 162 4.46 -19.93 -0.64
C GLY A 162 5.36 -19.69 0.57
N LEU A 163 5.65 -18.43 0.91
CA LEU A 163 6.40 -18.07 2.10
C LEU A 163 5.68 -18.49 3.39
N CYS A 164 4.39 -18.17 3.53
CA CYS A 164 3.63 -18.53 4.72
C CYS A 164 3.57 -20.05 4.91
N SER A 165 3.41 -20.79 3.82
CA SER A 165 3.42 -22.27 3.84
C SER A 165 4.80 -22.82 4.25
N ALA A 166 5.88 -22.34 3.61
CA ALA A 166 7.23 -22.83 3.84
C ALA A 166 7.75 -22.55 5.27
N GLU A 167 7.32 -21.45 5.89
CA GLU A 167 7.72 -21.05 7.24
C GLU A 167 6.63 -21.28 8.30
N SER A 168 5.56 -22.00 7.96
CA SER A 168 4.44 -22.35 8.86
C SER A 168 3.83 -21.13 9.58
N ILE A 169 3.59 -20.05 8.83
CA ILE A 169 3.00 -18.81 9.34
C ILE A 169 1.46 -18.89 9.34
N ASP A 170 0.91 -19.96 9.91
CA ASP A 170 -0.54 -20.24 9.88
C ASP A 170 -1.37 -19.14 10.54
N VAL A 171 -0.79 -18.48 11.55
CA VAL A 171 -1.41 -17.35 12.28
C VAL A 171 -1.72 -16.16 11.36
N ALA A 172 -1.04 -16.04 10.21
CA ALA A 172 -1.32 -15.02 9.21
C ALA A 172 -2.57 -15.31 8.37
N GLU A 173 -3.19 -16.49 8.49
CA GLU A 173 -4.36 -16.88 7.69
C GLU A 173 -4.13 -16.73 6.18
N CYS A 174 -2.88 -16.82 5.70
CA CYS A 174 -2.54 -16.56 4.30
C CYS A 174 -3.08 -17.65 3.37
N ARG A 175 -3.80 -17.27 2.32
CA ARG A 175 -4.52 -18.21 1.45
C ARG A 175 -4.81 -17.63 0.07
N GLU A 176 -5.01 -18.52 -0.89
CA GLU A 176 -5.59 -18.19 -2.18
C GLU A 176 -7.12 -18.09 -2.06
N VAL A 177 -7.72 -17.17 -2.81
CA VAL A 177 -9.18 -16.94 -2.84
C VAL A 177 -9.65 -16.70 -4.28
N GLU A 178 -10.93 -16.94 -4.53
CA GLU A 178 -11.61 -16.38 -5.70
C GLU A 178 -11.98 -14.92 -5.37
N THR A 179 -11.50 -13.95 -6.15
CA THR A 179 -12.05 -12.59 -6.10
C THR A 179 -13.15 -12.45 -7.13
N VAL A 180 -14.20 -11.70 -6.79
CA VAL A 180 -15.29 -11.35 -7.71
C VAL A 180 -15.52 -9.84 -7.70
N ASP A 181 -15.32 -9.23 -8.86
CA ASP A 181 -15.54 -7.80 -9.08
C ASP A 181 -16.93 -7.61 -9.67
N TYR A 182 -17.84 -7.03 -8.89
CA TYR A 182 -19.21 -6.71 -9.30
C TYR A 182 -19.27 -5.33 -9.92
N TYR A 183 -19.86 -5.23 -11.10
CA TYR A 183 -20.07 -3.96 -11.79
C TYR A 183 -21.53 -3.56 -11.63
N VAL A 184 -21.76 -2.30 -11.26
CA VAL A 184 -23.13 -1.74 -11.14
C VAL A 184 -23.49 -0.81 -12.29
N GLU A 185 -22.57 -0.63 -13.25
CA GLU A 185 -22.76 0.16 -14.47
C GLU A 185 -22.33 -0.65 -15.69
N GLU A 186 -23.18 -0.68 -16.71
CA GLU A 186 -22.98 -1.53 -17.90
C GLU A 186 -21.76 -1.08 -18.71
N SER A 187 -21.57 0.24 -18.84
CA SER A 187 -20.41 0.82 -19.52
C SER A 187 -19.07 0.41 -18.90
N LEU A 188 -18.98 0.38 -17.56
CA LEU A 188 -17.78 -0.05 -16.84
C LEU A 188 -17.52 -1.55 -17.04
N TYR A 189 -18.58 -2.36 -16.99
CA TYR A 189 -18.47 -3.80 -17.23
C TYR A 189 -17.99 -4.10 -18.66
N GLU A 190 -18.59 -3.47 -19.67
CA GLU A 190 -18.20 -3.64 -21.07
C GLU A 190 -16.74 -3.25 -21.32
N GLU A 191 -16.28 -2.16 -20.71
CA GLU A 191 -14.89 -1.72 -20.80
C GLU A 191 -13.94 -2.73 -20.13
N ALA A 192 -14.29 -3.22 -18.94
CA ALA A 192 -13.50 -4.23 -18.26
C ALA A 192 -13.40 -5.55 -19.06
N VAL A 193 -14.48 -5.97 -19.72
CA VAL A 193 -14.47 -7.13 -20.63
C VAL A 193 -13.49 -6.91 -21.80
N LYS A 194 -13.48 -5.72 -22.42
CA LYS A 194 -12.50 -5.38 -23.48
C LYS A 194 -11.06 -5.43 -22.95
N GLN A 195 -10.84 -4.93 -21.74
CA GLN A 195 -9.52 -4.95 -21.10
C GLN A 195 -9.04 -6.38 -20.78
N ILE A 196 -9.95 -7.30 -20.42
CA ILE A 196 -9.63 -8.73 -20.28
C ILE A 196 -9.16 -9.31 -21.61
N GLU A 197 -9.88 -9.05 -22.71
CA GLU A 197 -9.47 -9.57 -24.03
C GLU A 197 -8.11 -9.02 -24.46
N TYR A 198 -7.81 -7.77 -24.10
CA TYR A 198 -6.49 -7.21 -24.32
C TYR A 198 -5.42 -7.89 -23.44
N LEU A 199 -5.69 -8.05 -22.15
CA LEU A 199 -4.79 -8.70 -21.19
C LEU A 199 -4.40 -10.11 -21.67
N ARG A 200 -5.36 -10.89 -22.17
CA ARG A 200 -5.13 -12.26 -22.66
C ARG A 200 -4.08 -12.35 -23.78
N LYS A 201 -3.88 -11.29 -24.55
CA LYS A 201 -2.86 -11.25 -25.61
C LYS A 201 -1.44 -11.19 -25.06
N TRP A 202 -1.26 -10.56 -23.89
CA TRP A 202 0.05 -10.23 -23.33
C TRP A 202 0.39 -11.00 -22.06
N VAL A 203 -0.61 -11.47 -21.32
CA VAL A 203 -0.49 -12.29 -20.10
C VAL A 203 -1.43 -13.50 -20.19
N PRO A 204 -1.29 -14.37 -21.21
CA PRO A 204 -2.20 -15.50 -21.46
C PRO A 204 -2.23 -16.53 -20.34
N GLU A 205 -1.19 -16.58 -19.50
CA GLU A 205 -1.10 -17.45 -18.33
C GLU A 205 -2.10 -17.10 -17.22
N PHE A 206 -2.53 -15.83 -17.14
CA PHE A 206 -3.51 -15.38 -16.13
C PHE A 206 -4.94 -15.50 -16.67
N LYS A 207 -5.82 -16.16 -15.92
CA LYS A 207 -7.19 -16.45 -16.34
C LYS A 207 -8.21 -15.62 -15.58
N MET A 208 -9.15 -15.03 -16.32
CA MET A 208 -10.26 -14.24 -15.80
C MET A 208 -11.54 -14.63 -16.56
N THR A 209 -12.64 -14.72 -15.82
CA THR A 209 -13.95 -15.08 -16.35
C THR A 209 -14.92 -13.91 -16.17
N ALA A 210 -15.55 -13.50 -17.26
CA ALA A 210 -16.62 -12.51 -17.25
C ALA A 210 -17.99 -13.22 -17.18
N TRP A 211 -18.91 -12.64 -16.43
CA TRP A 211 -20.24 -13.17 -16.16
C TRP A 211 -21.27 -12.09 -16.49
N THR A 212 -22.27 -12.45 -17.29
CA THR A 212 -23.41 -11.57 -17.57
C THR A 212 -24.20 -11.25 -16.30
N ALA A 213 -25.05 -10.21 -16.33
CA ALA A 213 -25.92 -9.84 -15.19
C ALA A 213 -26.67 -11.05 -14.60
N SER A 214 -27.37 -11.82 -15.45
CA SER A 214 -28.16 -12.99 -15.02
C SER A 214 -27.30 -14.08 -14.39
N GLU A 215 -26.14 -14.37 -14.99
CA GLU A 215 -25.19 -15.35 -14.44
C GLU A 215 -24.63 -14.89 -13.10
N ALA A 216 -24.21 -13.62 -12.99
CA ALA A 216 -23.64 -13.05 -11.78
C ALA A 216 -24.65 -13.05 -10.62
N GLN A 217 -25.86 -12.55 -10.86
CA GLN A 217 -26.95 -12.49 -9.87
C GLN A 217 -27.29 -13.88 -9.33
N LYS A 218 -27.45 -14.86 -10.24
CA LYS A 218 -27.76 -16.25 -9.84
C LYS A 218 -26.59 -16.94 -9.14
N ARG A 219 -25.37 -16.84 -9.70
CA ARG A 219 -24.20 -17.59 -9.21
C ARG A 219 -23.68 -17.05 -7.90
N PHE A 220 -23.65 -15.74 -7.75
CA PHE A 220 -23.07 -15.07 -6.59
C PHE A 220 -24.10 -14.57 -5.58
N SER A 221 -25.39 -14.80 -5.84
CA SER A 221 -26.49 -14.43 -4.93
C SER A 221 -26.47 -12.93 -4.61
N VAL A 222 -26.27 -12.11 -5.64
CA VAL A 222 -26.29 -10.65 -5.59
C VAL A 222 -27.55 -10.12 -6.27
N ASN A 223 -27.97 -8.91 -5.91
CA ASN A 223 -29.22 -8.34 -6.42
C ASN A 223 -29.08 -7.68 -7.81
N HIS A 224 -30.20 -7.10 -8.26
CA HIS A 224 -30.35 -6.53 -9.60
C HIS A 224 -29.47 -5.31 -9.90
N PHE A 225 -28.83 -4.70 -8.89
CA PHE A 225 -27.87 -3.62 -9.13
C PHE A 225 -26.60 -4.12 -9.84
N VAL A 226 -26.26 -5.41 -9.71
CA VAL A 226 -25.10 -5.99 -10.39
C VAL A 226 -25.46 -6.33 -11.83
N VAL A 227 -24.83 -5.63 -12.78
CA VAL A 227 -25.06 -5.77 -14.22
C VAL A 227 -24.01 -6.63 -14.92
N GLY A 228 -22.97 -7.04 -14.19
CA GLY A 228 -21.96 -7.98 -14.66
C GLY A 228 -20.95 -8.27 -13.55
N ALA A 229 -20.20 -9.36 -13.71
CA ALA A 229 -19.13 -9.68 -12.77
C ALA A 229 -17.90 -10.22 -13.48
N ILE A 230 -16.73 -10.04 -12.88
CA ILE A 230 -15.48 -10.64 -13.32
C ILE A 230 -14.89 -11.41 -12.14
N SER A 231 -14.59 -12.70 -12.32
CA SER A 231 -13.94 -13.51 -11.29
C SER A 231 -12.58 -14.07 -11.72
N TYR A 232 -11.66 -14.15 -10.77
CA TYR A 232 -10.28 -14.59 -10.98
C TYR A 232 -9.58 -14.91 -9.66
N LYS A 233 -8.35 -15.42 -9.77
CA LYS A 233 -7.52 -15.82 -8.62
C LYS A 233 -6.92 -14.59 -7.93
N ALA A 234 -7.05 -14.53 -6.61
CA ALA A 234 -6.40 -13.57 -5.72
C ALA A 234 -5.95 -14.29 -4.43
N GLY A 235 -5.58 -13.53 -3.39
CA GLY A 235 -5.33 -14.08 -2.06
C GLY A 235 -5.78 -13.16 -0.95
N ALA A 236 -5.76 -13.66 0.27
CA ALA A 236 -6.01 -12.88 1.47
C ALA A 236 -5.11 -13.34 2.61
N LEU A 237 -4.76 -12.42 3.51
CA LEU A 237 -4.02 -12.70 4.73
C LEU A 237 -4.35 -11.68 5.82
N TRP A 238 -3.95 -11.96 7.06
CA TRP A 238 -3.89 -11.02 8.16
C TRP A 238 -2.53 -10.30 8.14
N PRO A 239 -2.47 -9.03 7.69
CA PRO A 239 -1.18 -8.38 7.38
C PRO A 239 -0.29 -8.18 8.59
N TYR A 240 -0.88 -7.76 9.71
CA TYR A 240 -0.16 -7.53 10.96
C TYR A 240 0.49 -8.82 11.47
N ARG A 241 -0.27 -9.91 11.59
CA ARG A 241 0.22 -11.23 12.01
C ARG A 241 1.33 -11.73 11.09
N PHE A 242 1.14 -11.67 9.77
CA PHE A 242 2.19 -12.01 8.79
C PHE A 242 3.51 -11.28 9.08
N VAL A 243 3.49 -9.95 9.12
CA VAL A 243 4.71 -9.16 9.30
C VAL A 243 5.34 -9.37 10.67
N THR A 244 4.54 -9.45 11.74
CA THR A 244 5.08 -9.71 13.08
C THR A 244 5.70 -11.10 13.21
N SER A 245 5.19 -12.11 12.50
CA SER A 245 5.82 -13.43 12.42
C SER A 245 7.18 -13.39 11.73
N ILE A 246 7.31 -12.62 10.66
CA ILE A 246 8.62 -12.40 9.99
C ILE A 246 9.59 -11.74 10.97
N TRP A 247 9.17 -10.66 11.65
CA TRP A 247 10.04 -10.00 12.65
C TRP A 247 10.43 -10.92 13.79
N LYS A 248 9.49 -11.72 14.31
CA LYS A 248 9.77 -12.70 15.36
C LYS A 248 10.80 -13.73 14.90
N SER A 249 10.63 -14.26 13.69
CA SER A 249 11.55 -15.22 13.09
C SER A 249 12.96 -14.63 12.96
N LEU A 250 13.07 -13.43 12.39
CA LEU A 250 14.37 -12.75 12.21
C LEU A 250 15.07 -12.43 13.53
N LEU A 251 14.34 -11.99 14.56
CA LEU A 251 14.92 -11.72 15.87
C LEU A 251 15.43 -13.00 16.56
N ASN A 252 14.75 -14.13 16.37
CA ASN A 252 15.22 -15.42 16.87
C ASN A 252 16.46 -15.91 16.11
N GLU A 253 16.50 -15.69 14.80
CA GLU A 253 17.56 -16.19 13.92
C GLU A 253 18.81 -15.29 13.91
N PHE A 254 18.66 -13.99 14.17
CA PHE A 254 19.72 -12.98 14.13
C PHE A 254 19.75 -12.07 15.39
N PRO A 255 19.75 -12.63 16.61
CA PRO A 255 19.52 -11.86 17.85
C PRO A 255 20.60 -10.80 18.14
N GLU A 256 21.84 -10.99 17.68
CA GLU A 256 22.94 -10.04 17.89
C GLU A 256 23.09 -9.03 16.73
N LYS A 257 22.38 -9.26 15.63
CA LYS A 257 22.53 -8.52 14.36
C LYS A 257 21.31 -7.68 14.03
N LEU A 258 20.16 -7.93 14.65
CA LEU A 258 18.91 -7.21 14.42
C LEU A 258 18.37 -6.61 15.72
N SER A 259 17.96 -5.35 15.67
CA SER A 259 17.18 -4.69 16.74
C SER A 259 16.02 -3.89 16.14
N ILE A 260 14.94 -3.77 16.92
CA ILE A 260 13.75 -3.02 16.54
C ILE A 260 13.46 -2.00 17.64
N GLU A 261 13.30 -0.75 17.23
CA GLU A 261 13.03 0.40 18.10
C GLU A 261 11.69 1.03 17.70
N THR A 262 10.62 0.59 18.33
CA THR A 262 9.29 1.21 18.24
C THR A 262 9.26 2.53 19.03
N HIS A 263 8.24 3.37 18.81
CA HIS A 263 8.11 4.70 19.43
C HIS A 263 9.36 5.58 19.26
N THR A 264 10.07 5.37 18.14
CA THR A 264 11.35 6.00 17.83
C THR A 264 11.26 6.71 16.48
N PRO A 265 10.47 7.79 16.37
CA PRO A 265 10.33 8.54 15.13
C PRO A 265 11.68 9.13 14.70
N VAL A 266 12.00 8.94 13.41
CA VAL A 266 13.16 9.59 12.79
C VAL A 266 12.77 11.00 12.38
N SER A 267 13.39 12.00 12.99
CA SER A 267 13.13 13.41 12.70
C SER A 267 13.93 13.92 11.51
N THR A 268 15.18 13.48 11.38
CA THR A 268 16.11 13.96 10.34
C THR A 268 17.13 12.91 9.97
N VAL A 269 17.59 12.99 8.73
CA VAL A 269 18.77 12.28 8.23
C VAL A 269 19.74 13.33 7.70
N THR A 270 20.97 13.34 8.20
CA THR A 270 22.05 14.21 7.76
C THR A 270 23.23 13.39 7.26
N SER A 271 24.10 14.00 6.45
CA SER A 271 25.32 13.36 5.97
C SER A 271 26.53 13.99 6.61
N THR A 272 27.39 13.16 7.20
CA THR A 272 28.73 13.53 7.70
C THR A 272 29.77 12.94 6.74
N PRO A 273 30.29 13.72 5.79
CA PRO A 273 31.26 13.23 4.80
C PRO A 273 32.52 12.68 5.47
N ASP A 274 33.18 11.72 4.80
CA ASP A 274 34.48 11.15 5.22
C ASP A 274 34.44 10.26 6.49
N SER A 275 33.26 9.88 6.97
CA SER A 275 33.03 8.83 7.99
C SER A 275 32.79 7.46 7.35
N GLU A 276 33.16 6.39 8.05
CA GLU A 276 32.79 5.01 7.69
C GLU A 276 31.28 4.77 7.75
N PHE A 277 30.60 5.48 8.66
CA PHE A 277 29.15 5.55 8.80
C PHE A 277 28.71 6.99 8.52
N PRO A 278 28.54 7.39 7.24
CA PRO A 278 28.38 8.79 6.85
C PRO A 278 26.95 9.33 6.98
N LEU A 279 25.97 8.52 7.38
CA LEU A 279 24.57 8.94 7.51
C LEU A 279 24.16 8.98 8.98
N ASP A 280 23.85 10.16 9.49
CA ASP A 280 23.39 10.35 10.87
C ASP A 280 21.86 10.37 10.89
N VAL A 281 21.25 9.41 11.58
CA VAL A 281 19.81 9.26 11.72
C VAL A 281 19.41 9.74 13.11
N THR A 282 18.72 10.88 13.19
CA THR A 282 18.33 11.50 14.46
C THR A 282 16.93 11.04 14.87
N THR A 283 16.80 10.66 16.14
CA THR A 283 15.56 10.20 16.77
C THR A 283 15.35 10.86 18.13
N ASN A 284 14.20 10.62 18.76
CA ASN A 284 13.95 10.99 20.16
C ASN A 284 14.81 10.20 21.18
N ARG A 285 15.47 9.10 20.78
CA ARG A 285 16.30 8.26 21.67
C ARG A 285 17.80 8.47 21.50
N GLY A 286 18.21 9.23 20.49
CA GLY A 286 19.61 9.47 20.16
C GLY A 286 19.85 9.50 18.65
N VAL A 287 21.12 9.49 18.27
CA VAL A 287 21.57 9.48 16.88
C VAL A 287 22.23 8.14 16.57
N ILE A 288 21.82 7.51 15.46
CA ILE A 288 22.49 6.32 14.92
C ILE A 288 23.28 6.73 13.68
N ARG A 289 24.58 6.40 13.66
CA ARG A 289 25.41 6.56 12.45
C ARG A 289 25.31 5.31 11.60
N SER A 290 25.10 5.46 10.30
CA SER A 290 24.88 4.34 9.39
C SER A 290 25.60 4.43 8.04
N ARG A 291 25.87 3.27 7.44
CA ARG A 291 26.31 3.14 6.04
C ARG A 291 25.14 3.26 5.08
N HIS A 292 24.01 2.65 5.41
CA HIS A 292 22.82 2.67 4.58
C HIS A 292 21.57 3.05 5.36
N VAL A 293 20.76 3.94 4.77
CA VAL A 293 19.43 4.27 5.31
C VAL A 293 18.36 3.87 4.30
N VAL A 294 17.40 3.06 4.75
CA VAL A 294 16.26 2.60 3.96
C VAL A 294 14.99 3.33 4.38
N HIS A 295 14.43 4.11 3.48
CA HIS A 295 13.16 4.80 3.64
C HIS A 295 12.01 3.87 3.23
N ALA A 296 11.47 3.09 4.18
CA ALA A 296 10.34 2.17 4.00
C ALA A 296 9.04 2.72 4.60
N THR A 297 8.86 4.04 4.55
CA THR A 297 7.78 4.78 5.24
C THR A 297 6.54 5.05 4.38
N ASN A 298 6.44 4.41 3.21
CA ASN A 298 5.32 4.53 2.27
C ASN A 298 4.89 6.00 2.02
N ALA A 299 3.70 6.41 2.47
CA ALA A 299 3.16 7.76 2.22
C ALA A 299 4.00 8.86 2.90
N PHE A 300 4.69 8.54 3.99
CA PHE A 300 5.47 9.49 4.78
C PHE A 300 6.89 9.73 4.23
N ALA A 301 7.25 9.10 3.11
CA ALA A 301 8.61 9.19 2.54
C ALA A 301 9.05 10.64 2.24
N SER A 302 8.12 11.52 1.86
CA SER A 302 8.40 12.95 1.57
C SER A 302 8.84 13.77 2.80
N HIS A 303 8.68 13.22 4.02
CA HIS A 303 9.22 13.80 5.24
C HIS A 303 10.75 13.84 5.20
N LEU A 304 11.39 12.69 4.93
CA LEU A 304 12.84 12.50 4.95
C LEU A 304 13.49 12.59 3.57
N VAL A 305 12.72 12.49 2.48
CA VAL A 305 13.19 12.62 1.09
C VAL A 305 12.51 13.85 0.44
N PRO A 306 13.09 15.06 0.57
CA PRO A 306 12.46 16.29 0.10
C PRO A 306 12.11 16.31 -1.40
N GLY A 307 12.87 15.59 -2.24
CA GLY A 307 12.61 15.46 -3.68
C GLY A 307 11.31 14.75 -4.04
N PHE A 308 10.64 14.09 -3.08
CA PHE A 308 9.31 13.50 -3.27
C PHE A 308 8.15 14.48 -3.00
N ARG A 309 8.41 15.65 -2.42
CA ARG A 309 7.38 16.66 -2.17
C ARG A 309 6.83 17.18 -3.49
N GLY A 310 5.50 17.18 -3.64
CA GLY A 310 4.82 17.52 -4.89
C GLY A 310 4.97 16.48 -6.01
N LYS A 311 5.51 15.28 -5.71
CA LYS A 311 5.65 14.14 -6.65
C LYS A 311 4.84 12.92 -6.21
N MET A 312 4.58 12.86 -4.91
CA MET A 312 3.65 11.94 -4.29
C MET A 312 2.91 12.66 -3.16
N THR A 313 1.75 12.12 -2.80
CA THR A 313 0.90 12.61 -1.71
C THR A 313 0.27 11.42 -0.99
N SER A 314 -0.55 11.70 0.02
CA SER A 314 -1.40 10.71 0.65
C SER A 314 -2.85 10.79 0.21
N LEU A 315 -3.59 9.72 0.48
CA LEU A 315 -5.03 9.74 0.68
C LEU A 315 -5.35 9.10 2.04
N LEU A 316 -6.38 9.60 2.70
CA LEU A 316 -6.95 8.95 3.87
C LEU A 316 -7.99 7.91 3.41
N ALA A 317 -7.73 6.63 3.65
CA ALA A 317 -8.64 5.55 3.35
C ALA A 317 -9.37 5.08 4.61
N HIS A 318 -10.60 4.59 4.45
CA HIS A 318 -11.42 4.07 5.53
C HIS A 318 -11.64 2.58 5.37
N MET A 319 -11.75 1.91 6.50
CA MET A 319 -11.96 0.49 6.61
C MET A 319 -12.97 0.20 7.71
N SER A 320 -13.67 -0.92 7.58
CA SER A 320 -14.50 -1.49 8.63
C SER A 320 -14.25 -2.98 8.74
N ALA A 321 -14.46 -3.53 9.94
CA ALA A 321 -14.57 -4.95 10.18
C ALA A 321 -16.01 -5.22 10.63
N GLN A 322 -16.67 -6.14 9.95
CA GLN A 322 -18.10 -6.40 10.15
C GLN A 322 -18.37 -7.89 10.26
N ARG A 323 -19.28 -8.26 11.16
CA ARG A 323 -19.88 -9.60 11.12
C ARG A 323 -20.68 -9.74 9.83
N PRO A 324 -20.52 -10.84 9.07
CA PRO A 324 -21.39 -11.12 7.94
C PRO A 324 -22.86 -11.19 8.39
N GLY A 325 -23.78 -10.83 7.49
CA GLY A 325 -25.21 -10.98 7.71
C GLY A 325 -25.59 -12.43 8.03
N LYS A 326 -26.71 -12.65 8.73
CA LYS A 326 -27.11 -14.01 9.18
C LYS A 326 -27.31 -14.98 8.01
N ASN A 327 -27.83 -14.47 6.90
CA ASN A 327 -28.07 -15.24 5.68
C ASN A 327 -26.89 -15.18 4.71
N PHE A 328 -25.80 -14.48 5.04
CA PHE A 328 -24.71 -14.24 4.11
C PHE A 328 -23.99 -15.57 3.85
N PRO A 329 -23.76 -15.95 2.58
CA PRO A 329 -23.10 -17.20 2.29
C PRO A 329 -21.72 -17.26 2.93
N ASP A 330 -21.51 -18.24 3.81
CA ASP A 330 -20.20 -18.43 4.41
C ASP A 330 -19.27 -19.09 3.38
N HIS A 331 -18.33 -18.31 2.86
CA HIS A 331 -17.31 -18.78 1.94
C HIS A 331 -16.08 -19.33 2.66
N ASN A 332 -16.09 -19.44 4.00
CA ASN A 332 -14.96 -19.87 4.81
C ASN A 332 -13.67 -19.10 4.47
N GLY A 333 -13.83 -17.80 4.18
CA GLY A 333 -12.74 -16.93 3.76
C GLY A 333 -12.12 -17.25 2.40
N GLN A 334 -12.71 -18.11 1.57
CA GLN A 334 -12.21 -18.48 0.24
C GLN A 334 -12.68 -17.54 -0.88
N ARG A 335 -13.42 -16.49 -0.54
CA ARG A 335 -13.87 -15.46 -1.49
C ARG A 335 -13.57 -14.07 -0.98
N SER A 336 -13.22 -13.20 -1.92
CA SER A 336 -13.15 -11.76 -1.74
C SER A 336 -13.99 -11.07 -2.82
N TRP A 337 -14.28 -9.79 -2.60
CA TRP A 337 -15.21 -9.04 -3.44
C TRP A 337 -14.68 -7.66 -3.76
N SER A 338 -15.17 -7.10 -4.86
CA SER A 338 -15.13 -5.66 -5.09
C SER A 338 -16.45 -5.22 -5.71
N VAL A 339 -16.84 -3.97 -5.45
CA VAL A 339 -18.00 -3.33 -6.07
C VAL A 339 -17.48 -2.12 -6.82
N ILE A 340 -17.66 -2.11 -8.14
CA ILE A 340 -17.07 -1.13 -9.06
C ILE A 340 -18.16 -0.19 -9.56
N TYR A 341 -17.97 1.12 -9.38
CA TYR A 341 -18.93 2.17 -9.72
C TYR A 341 -18.25 3.52 -9.98
N GLY A 342 -18.75 4.30 -10.93
CA GLY A 342 -18.21 5.59 -11.34
C GLY A 342 -16.69 5.54 -11.51
N ASN A 343 -16.00 6.44 -10.80
CA ASN A 343 -14.54 6.52 -10.75
C ASN A 343 -13.93 5.83 -9.51
N GLY A 344 -14.68 4.96 -8.84
CA GLY A 344 -14.29 4.38 -7.55
C GLY A 344 -14.64 2.90 -7.42
N PHE A 345 -14.30 2.36 -6.25
CA PHE A 345 -14.62 0.99 -5.89
C PHE A 345 -14.64 0.82 -4.38
N ASP A 346 -15.30 -0.25 -3.96
CA ASP A 346 -15.15 -0.87 -2.65
C ASP A 346 -14.55 -2.26 -2.80
N TYR A 347 -13.90 -2.74 -1.76
CA TYR A 347 -13.34 -4.09 -1.72
C TYR A 347 -13.56 -4.72 -0.36
N ALA A 348 -13.69 -6.04 -0.36
CA ALA A 348 -13.91 -6.81 0.84
C ALA A 348 -13.15 -8.13 0.82
N THR A 349 -12.62 -8.53 1.98
CA THR A 349 -12.17 -9.91 2.22
C THR A 349 -12.95 -10.48 3.41
N GLN A 350 -13.09 -11.80 3.48
CA GLN A 350 -13.69 -12.48 4.64
C GLN A 350 -12.62 -13.32 5.32
N ARG A 351 -12.49 -13.27 6.65
CA ARG A 351 -11.63 -14.19 7.40
C ARG A 351 -12.12 -15.64 7.33
N PRO A 352 -11.27 -16.64 7.59
CA PRO A 352 -11.70 -18.03 7.72
C PRO A 352 -12.71 -18.23 8.85
N THR A 353 -13.60 -19.21 8.67
CA THR A 353 -14.58 -19.59 9.68
C THR A 353 -13.89 -20.32 10.82
N THR A 354 -14.16 -19.89 12.05
CA THR A 354 -13.53 -20.44 13.25
C THR A 354 -14.59 -21.00 14.18
N ALA A 355 -14.48 -22.28 14.53
CA ALA A 355 -15.41 -22.97 15.43
C ALA A 355 -16.90 -22.81 15.04
N GLY A 356 -17.20 -22.87 13.73
CA GLY A 356 -18.55 -22.72 13.19
C GLY A 356 -19.09 -21.28 13.15
N VAL A 357 -18.29 -20.29 13.55
CA VAL A 357 -18.63 -18.87 13.45
C VAL A 357 -18.00 -18.29 12.18
N PRO A 358 -18.80 -17.78 11.22
CA PRO A 358 -18.28 -17.14 10.01
C PRO A 358 -17.27 -16.05 10.35
N GLY A 359 -16.17 -16.01 9.59
CA GLY A 359 -15.15 -14.98 9.77
C GLY A 359 -15.70 -13.58 9.46
N ASP A 360 -15.19 -12.59 10.18
CA ASP A 360 -15.53 -11.19 9.94
C ASP A 360 -15.10 -10.76 8.53
N ILE A 361 -15.82 -9.79 7.95
CA ILE A 361 -15.55 -9.21 6.64
C ILE A 361 -14.88 -7.85 6.84
N MET A 362 -13.76 -7.65 6.16
CA MET A 362 -13.01 -6.40 6.16
C MET A 362 -13.32 -5.63 4.90
N ILE A 363 -13.98 -4.49 5.03
CA ILE A 363 -14.52 -3.71 3.90
C ILE A 363 -13.83 -2.35 3.88
N GLY A 364 -13.24 -2.01 2.73
CA GLY A 364 -12.62 -0.71 2.46
C GLY A 364 -13.08 -0.14 1.14
N GLY A 365 -12.80 1.14 0.93
CA GLY A 365 -13.23 1.86 -0.28
C GLY A 365 -13.93 3.18 0.08
N GLY A 366 -14.95 3.53 -0.68
CA GLY A 366 -15.78 4.71 -0.41
C GLY A 366 -15.04 6.05 -0.47
N PHE A 367 -13.86 6.10 -1.10
CA PHE A 367 -13.03 7.31 -1.16
C PHE A 367 -13.80 8.52 -1.70
N GLY A 368 -14.50 8.32 -2.81
CA GLY A 368 -15.36 9.32 -3.45
C GLY A 368 -16.67 9.63 -2.71
N GLN A 369 -16.94 9.01 -1.55
CA GLN A 369 -18.19 9.16 -0.80
C GLN A 369 -18.09 10.19 0.34
N SER A 370 -16.92 10.79 0.51
CA SER A 370 -16.70 11.91 1.42
C SER A 370 -17.35 13.21 0.89
N LYS A 371 -17.42 14.24 1.74
CA LYS A 371 -18.16 15.47 1.46
C LYS A 371 -17.78 16.15 0.15
N LYS A 372 -16.51 16.09 -0.26
CA LYS A 372 -16.01 16.66 -1.53
C LYS A 372 -15.52 15.59 -2.48
N GLN A 373 -16.17 14.44 -2.48
CA GLN A 373 -15.92 13.35 -3.42
C GLN A 373 -14.45 12.90 -3.42
N GLY A 374 -13.84 12.82 -2.23
CA GLY A 374 -12.46 12.37 -2.03
C GLY A 374 -11.42 13.49 -2.02
N LEU A 375 -11.72 14.66 -2.62
CA LEU A 375 -10.76 15.77 -2.66
C LEU A 375 -10.38 16.28 -1.25
N ASP A 376 -11.31 16.19 -0.29
CA ASP A 376 -11.07 16.52 1.11
C ASP A 376 -10.23 15.48 1.86
N GLN A 377 -10.03 14.29 1.28
CA GLN A 377 -9.23 13.20 1.85
C GLN A 377 -7.82 13.09 1.22
N LEU A 378 -7.54 13.83 0.14
CA LEU A 378 -6.21 13.93 -0.48
C LEU A 378 -5.27 14.86 0.30
N GLY A 379 -4.00 14.43 0.41
CA GLY A 379 -2.96 15.11 1.17
C GLY A 379 -3.22 15.10 2.68
N VAL A 380 -4.02 14.16 3.16
CA VAL A 380 -4.33 13.98 4.58
C VAL A 380 -3.46 12.86 5.15
N TYR A 381 -2.67 13.20 6.17
CA TYR A 381 -1.76 12.28 6.88
C TYR A 381 -2.23 11.96 8.30
N ASP A 382 -3.30 12.62 8.75
CA ASP A 382 -3.89 12.47 10.08
C ASP A 382 -4.88 11.30 10.09
N ASP A 383 -4.40 10.12 10.48
CA ASP A 383 -5.19 8.89 10.63
C ASP A 383 -5.86 8.76 12.02
N SER A 384 -6.04 9.87 12.75
CA SER A 384 -6.86 9.92 13.97
C SER A 384 -8.35 10.16 13.73
N LYS A 385 -8.72 10.50 12.48
CA LYS A 385 -10.07 10.95 12.11
C LYS A 385 -10.79 9.95 11.23
N ILE A 386 -12.11 9.84 11.43
CA ILE A 386 -13.01 9.06 10.58
C ILE A 386 -13.95 10.05 9.88
N ASP A 387 -14.12 9.89 8.56
CA ASP A 387 -15.13 10.64 7.81
C ASP A 387 -16.45 9.89 7.91
N ALA A 388 -17.50 10.58 8.35
CA ALA A 388 -18.78 9.94 8.66
C ALA A 388 -19.51 9.44 7.40
N LEU A 389 -19.37 10.11 6.26
CA LEU A 389 -20.07 9.73 5.02
C LEU A 389 -19.40 8.51 4.38
N THR A 390 -18.07 8.52 4.30
CA THR A 390 -17.33 7.34 3.86
C THR A 390 -17.53 6.15 4.80
N ALA A 391 -17.55 6.37 6.12
CA ALA A 391 -17.84 5.30 7.09
C ALA A 391 -19.25 4.73 6.92
N ALA A 392 -20.27 5.57 6.74
CA ALA A 392 -21.64 5.13 6.50
C ALA A 392 -21.73 4.30 5.20
N HIS A 393 -21.00 4.71 4.15
CA HIS A 393 -20.94 3.98 2.89
C HIS A 393 -20.34 2.57 3.04
N ILE A 394 -19.13 2.44 3.60
CA ILE A 394 -18.47 1.12 3.73
C ILE A 394 -19.23 0.18 4.69
N LEU A 395 -20.01 0.74 5.61
CA LEU A 395 -20.94 -0.03 6.46
C LEU A 395 -22.19 -0.52 5.69
N GLY A 396 -22.58 0.17 4.62
CA GLY A 396 -23.81 -0.09 3.88
C GLY A 396 -23.64 -0.86 2.56
N ILE A 397 -22.46 -0.81 1.94
CA ILE A 397 -22.30 -1.31 0.56
C ILE A 397 -22.54 -2.82 0.42
N MET A 398 -21.91 -3.65 1.24
CA MET A 398 -22.12 -5.11 1.21
C MET A 398 -23.57 -5.49 1.54
N PRO A 399 -24.21 -4.95 2.60
CA PRO A 399 -25.65 -5.13 2.81
C PRO A 399 -26.51 -4.76 1.61
N THR A 400 -26.14 -3.70 0.88
CA THR A 400 -26.89 -3.22 -0.28
C THR A 400 -26.78 -4.19 -1.46
N ILE A 401 -25.61 -4.75 -1.74
CA ILE A 401 -25.40 -5.66 -2.88
C ILE A 401 -25.98 -7.06 -2.63
N PHE A 402 -25.91 -7.54 -1.39
CA PHE A 402 -26.36 -8.89 -1.03
C PHE A 402 -27.80 -8.93 -0.50
N GLU A 403 -28.38 -7.79 -0.11
CA GLU A 403 -29.78 -7.57 0.24
C GLU A 403 -30.40 -8.70 1.11
N SER A 404 -31.26 -9.55 0.53
CA SER A 404 -31.97 -10.63 1.22
C SER A 404 -31.03 -11.69 1.78
N ASN A 405 -29.87 -11.87 1.14
CA ASN A 405 -28.80 -12.72 1.62
C ASN A 405 -27.97 -12.04 2.71
N TRP A 406 -28.04 -10.72 2.89
CA TRP A 406 -27.46 -10.08 4.07
C TRP A 406 -28.39 -10.08 5.28
N ALA A 407 -29.70 -10.22 5.06
CA ALA A 407 -30.75 -9.94 6.03
C ALA A 407 -30.55 -10.58 7.43
N GLY A 408 -31.01 -9.84 8.44
CA GLY A 408 -30.84 -10.14 9.87
C GLY A 408 -29.79 -9.23 10.50
N ASP A 409 -30.23 -8.26 11.30
CA ASP A 409 -29.34 -7.50 12.17
C ASP A 409 -28.79 -8.42 13.26
N ILE A 410 -27.47 -8.47 13.35
CA ILE A 410 -26.75 -9.13 14.43
C ILE A 410 -26.24 -8.02 15.32
N ASP A 411 -26.46 -8.14 16.63
CA ASP A 411 -25.91 -7.20 17.61
C ASP A 411 -24.39 -7.06 17.42
N GLY A 412 -23.93 -5.81 17.35
CA GLY A 412 -22.51 -5.51 17.13
C GLY A 412 -21.99 -5.96 15.76
N ARG A 413 -22.79 -5.79 14.69
CA ARG A 413 -22.40 -6.04 13.30
C ARG A 413 -21.10 -5.31 12.95
N ALA A 414 -21.06 -3.99 13.11
CA ALA A 414 -19.82 -3.24 12.98
C ALA A 414 -18.94 -3.48 14.21
N LYS A 415 -17.79 -4.12 14.01
CA LYS A 415 -16.81 -4.39 15.07
C LYS A 415 -15.91 -3.19 15.31
N LYS A 416 -15.33 -2.66 14.23
CA LYS A 416 -14.47 -1.47 14.24
C LYS A 416 -14.59 -0.74 12.90
N VAL A 417 -14.37 0.58 12.95
CA VAL A 417 -14.14 1.43 11.79
C VAL A 417 -12.82 2.16 12.05
N TRP A 418 -11.94 2.20 11.08
CA TRP A 418 -10.63 2.84 11.21
C TRP A 418 -10.18 3.47 9.90
N THR A 419 -9.16 4.31 9.99
CA THR A 419 -8.52 4.94 8.84
C THR A 419 -7.08 4.49 8.65
N GLY A 420 -6.56 4.66 7.45
CA GLY A 420 -5.15 4.46 7.14
C GLY A 420 -4.66 5.42 6.08
N VAL A 421 -3.41 5.86 6.22
CA VAL A 421 -2.75 6.72 5.23
C VAL A 421 -2.17 5.86 4.11
N VAL A 422 -2.69 6.05 2.91
CA VAL A 422 -2.25 5.40 1.68
C VAL A 422 -1.43 6.39 0.87
N ALA A 423 -0.44 5.91 0.12
CA ALA A 423 0.39 6.75 -0.74
C ALA A 423 -0.13 6.78 -2.17
N LEU A 424 0.01 7.91 -2.85
CA LEU A 424 -0.22 8.09 -4.28
C LEU A 424 1.00 8.74 -4.91
N THR A 425 1.56 8.13 -5.95
CA THR A 425 2.60 8.75 -6.78
C THR A 425 1.97 9.31 -8.05
N ALA A 426 2.49 10.42 -8.55
CA ALA A 426 1.93 11.10 -9.73
C ALA A 426 1.86 10.24 -11.00
N ASP A 427 2.76 9.27 -11.15
CA ASP A 427 2.80 8.37 -12.30
C ASP A 427 2.13 7.02 -12.05
N PHE A 428 1.56 6.83 -10.86
CA PHE A 428 0.89 5.61 -10.41
C PHE A 428 1.81 4.37 -10.44
N LEU A 429 3.09 4.56 -10.15
CA LEU A 429 4.08 3.50 -9.92
C LEU A 429 4.89 3.76 -8.64
N PRO A 430 5.25 2.72 -7.87
CA PRO A 430 6.11 2.86 -6.69
C PRO A 430 7.51 3.41 -7.00
N PHE A 431 8.21 3.86 -5.95
CA PHE A 431 9.62 4.24 -5.96
C PHE A 431 10.45 3.21 -5.22
N VAL A 432 11.30 2.46 -5.93
CA VAL A 432 12.05 1.32 -5.39
C VAL A 432 13.48 1.33 -5.91
N GLY A 433 14.47 1.60 -5.04
CA GLY A 433 15.89 1.58 -5.40
C GLY A 433 16.73 2.60 -4.66
N ARG A 434 17.98 2.79 -5.12
CA ARG A 434 18.91 3.78 -4.58
C ARG A 434 18.44 5.20 -4.89
N LEU A 435 18.49 6.08 -3.90
CA LEU A 435 18.17 7.50 -4.06
C LEU A 435 19.36 8.28 -4.59
N ASP A 436 19.12 9.10 -5.62
CA ASP A 436 20.08 10.11 -6.06
C ASP A 436 20.24 11.20 -4.98
N PRO A 437 21.46 11.64 -4.64
CA PRO A 437 21.69 12.68 -3.63
C PRO A 437 20.91 13.99 -3.88
N ARG A 438 20.59 14.30 -5.14
CA ARG A 438 19.74 15.46 -5.50
C ARG A 438 18.31 15.34 -4.99
N LEU A 439 17.80 14.12 -4.80
CA LEU A 439 16.46 13.88 -4.26
C LEU A 439 16.42 14.01 -2.74
N THR A 440 17.53 13.72 -2.07
CA THR A 440 17.62 13.81 -0.60
C THR A 440 18.13 15.17 -0.14
N GLY A 441 18.79 15.93 -1.02
CA GLY A 441 19.46 17.19 -0.70
C GLY A 441 20.74 16.99 0.11
N ARG A 442 21.24 15.75 0.21
CA ARG A 442 22.43 15.38 0.98
C ARG A 442 23.64 15.21 0.05
N LYS A 443 24.85 15.35 0.59
CA LYS A 443 26.06 15.22 -0.22
C LYS A 443 26.31 13.74 -0.55
N ALA A 444 26.82 13.46 -1.74
CA ALA A 444 27.28 12.13 -2.09
C ALA A 444 28.40 11.69 -1.13
N THR A 445 28.29 10.45 -0.65
CA THR A 445 29.31 9.80 0.17
C THR A 445 30.49 9.39 -0.73
N LYS A 446 31.73 9.69 -0.32
CA LYS A 446 32.92 9.21 -1.03
C LYS A 446 32.97 7.67 -0.97
N SER A 447 33.53 7.03 -1.99
CA SER A 447 33.61 5.57 -2.09
C SER A 447 34.30 4.97 -0.86
N SER A 448 33.71 3.91 -0.31
CA SER A 448 34.35 3.01 0.63
C SER A 448 35.53 2.27 -0.03
N ARG A 449 36.36 1.63 0.79
CA ARG A 449 37.53 0.83 0.35
C ARG A 449 37.11 -0.22 -0.69
N ALA A 450 38.04 -0.63 -1.56
CA ALA A 450 37.81 -1.66 -2.56
C ALA A 450 37.18 -2.92 -1.92
N GLY A 451 35.99 -3.31 -2.39
CA GLY A 451 35.25 -4.49 -1.91
C GLY A 451 34.04 -4.22 -1.01
N GLN A 452 33.74 -2.98 -0.61
CA GLN A 452 32.49 -2.65 0.11
C GLN A 452 31.46 -1.99 -0.82
N SER A 453 30.17 -2.27 -0.60
CA SER A 453 29.08 -1.53 -1.26
C SER A 453 29.13 -0.05 -0.87
N GLN A 454 28.83 0.84 -1.82
CA GLN A 454 28.90 2.28 -1.56
C GLN A 454 27.75 2.68 -0.61
N ALA A 455 28.10 3.26 0.54
CA ALA A 455 27.14 3.86 1.47
C ALA A 455 26.09 4.71 0.72
N GLY A 456 24.85 4.73 1.21
CA GLY A 456 23.79 5.43 0.49
C GLY A 456 22.40 5.26 1.06
N GLU A 457 21.49 6.05 0.50
CA GLU A 457 20.09 6.04 0.87
C GLU A 457 19.25 5.30 -0.16
N TRP A 458 18.21 4.63 0.31
CA TRP A 458 17.40 3.71 -0.47
C TRP A 458 15.93 3.94 -0.15
N THR A 459 15.04 3.65 -1.08
CA THR A 459 13.59 3.79 -0.86
C THR A 459 12.85 2.59 -1.42
N ALA A 460 11.75 2.23 -0.76
CA ALA A 460 10.70 1.39 -1.30
C ALA A 460 9.38 1.94 -0.72
N ALA A 461 8.72 2.81 -1.49
CA ALA A 461 7.60 3.62 -1.01
C ALA A 461 6.65 4.02 -2.15
N GLY A 462 5.52 4.64 -1.81
CA GLY A 462 4.59 5.16 -2.81
C GLY A 462 3.75 4.06 -3.46
N PHE A 463 3.19 3.13 -2.70
CA PHE A 463 2.58 1.92 -3.26
C PHE A 463 1.17 2.07 -3.87
N VAL A 464 0.71 3.30 -4.13
CA VAL A 464 -0.49 3.62 -4.95
C VAL A 464 -1.78 2.87 -4.60
N GLY A 465 -2.00 2.56 -3.32
CA GLY A 465 -3.18 1.79 -2.86
C GLY A 465 -3.04 0.27 -2.94
N ASP A 466 -2.07 -0.25 -3.69
CA ASP A 466 -1.90 -1.67 -3.98
C ASP A 466 -0.70 -2.32 -3.25
N GLY A 467 -0.45 -1.88 -2.01
CA GLY A 467 0.75 -2.27 -1.25
C GLY A 467 0.98 -3.78 -1.16
N MET A 468 -0.08 -4.59 -1.03
CA MET A 468 0.04 -6.05 -0.90
C MET A 468 0.58 -6.76 -2.16
N VAL A 469 0.50 -6.11 -3.33
CA VAL A 469 1.01 -6.64 -4.61
C VAL A 469 2.17 -5.82 -5.18
N TRP A 470 2.79 -4.98 -4.35
CA TRP A 470 4.03 -4.28 -4.68
C TRP A 470 5.12 -4.47 -3.62
N ALA A 471 4.74 -4.40 -2.36
CA ALA A 471 5.64 -3.98 -1.29
C ALA A 471 6.65 -5.07 -0.88
N TRP A 472 6.25 -6.34 -0.89
CA TRP A 472 7.11 -7.44 -0.49
C TRP A 472 8.26 -7.64 -1.47
N LEU A 473 7.97 -7.86 -2.76
CA LEU A 473 9.03 -8.05 -3.76
C LEU A 473 9.84 -6.76 -4.00
N SER A 474 9.25 -5.58 -3.79
CA SER A 474 10.00 -4.32 -3.80
C SER A 474 11.03 -4.26 -2.67
N GLY A 475 10.66 -4.65 -1.46
CA GLY A 475 11.58 -4.72 -0.32
C GLY A 475 12.65 -5.80 -0.53
N THR A 476 12.27 -6.96 -1.07
CA THR A 476 13.21 -8.03 -1.44
C THR A 476 14.21 -7.55 -2.49
N ALA A 477 13.76 -6.89 -3.56
CA ALA A 477 14.63 -6.31 -4.59
C ALA A 477 15.63 -5.32 -3.98
N LEU A 478 15.15 -4.44 -3.11
CA LEU A 478 16.00 -3.46 -2.44
C LEU A 478 17.05 -4.13 -1.53
N GLY A 479 16.67 -5.18 -0.80
CA GLY A 479 17.60 -5.96 0.01
C GLY A 479 18.69 -6.64 -0.81
N VAL A 480 18.35 -7.18 -2.00
CA VAL A 480 19.32 -7.74 -2.95
C VAL A 480 20.32 -6.67 -3.43
N MET A 481 19.83 -5.47 -3.78
CA MET A 481 20.70 -4.35 -4.19
C MET A 481 21.63 -3.90 -3.06
N ILE A 482 21.13 -3.81 -1.83
CA ILE A 482 21.94 -3.38 -0.66
C ILE A 482 23.01 -4.42 -0.32
N ALA A 483 22.68 -5.72 -0.45
CA ALA A 483 23.62 -6.81 -0.25
C ALA A 483 24.67 -6.94 -1.37
N GLY A 484 24.51 -6.21 -2.49
CA GLY A 484 25.41 -6.28 -3.65
C GLY A 484 25.31 -7.62 -4.37
N SER A 485 24.09 -8.12 -4.56
CA SER A 485 23.80 -9.43 -5.17
C SER A 485 22.88 -9.33 -6.40
N GLU A 486 22.70 -8.12 -6.96
CA GLU A 486 21.80 -7.85 -8.08
C GLU A 486 22.18 -8.57 -9.39
N ASP A 487 23.47 -8.80 -9.60
CA ASP A 487 24.03 -9.47 -10.78
C ASP A 487 24.25 -10.97 -10.57
N GLU A 488 24.11 -11.46 -9.34
CA GLU A 488 24.23 -12.88 -9.00
C GLU A 488 22.98 -13.66 -9.45
N ASP A 489 23.18 -14.89 -9.92
CA ASP A 489 22.08 -15.82 -10.19
C ASP A 489 21.66 -16.50 -8.89
N LEU A 490 20.70 -15.89 -8.18
CA LEU A 490 20.30 -16.32 -6.85
C LEU A 490 19.35 -17.54 -6.92
N PRO A 491 19.51 -18.53 -6.03
CA PRO A 491 18.60 -19.68 -5.97
C PRO A 491 17.21 -19.24 -5.47
N THR A 492 16.19 -20.05 -5.77
CA THR A 492 14.85 -19.87 -5.18
C THR A 492 14.95 -19.93 -3.66
N ALA A 493 14.31 -18.98 -2.98
CA ALA A 493 14.13 -19.01 -1.54
C ALA A 493 12.68 -18.65 -1.19
N PRO A 494 12.11 -19.13 -0.07
CA PRO A 494 10.80 -18.68 0.39
C PRO A 494 10.74 -17.15 0.42
N GLY A 495 9.70 -16.57 -0.19
CA GLY A 495 9.54 -15.11 -0.27
C GLY A 495 10.46 -14.38 -1.26
N ARG A 496 11.30 -15.06 -2.05
CA ARG A 496 12.19 -14.43 -3.04
C ARG A 496 12.26 -15.23 -4.36
N PRO A 497 11.98 -14.61 -5.52
CA PRO A 497 12.21 -15.24 -6.82
C PRO A 497 13.67 -15.65 -7.03
N ALA A 498 13.89 -16.70 -7.84
CA ALA A 498 15.22 -17.05 -8.34
C ALA A 498 15.64 -16.16 -9.52
N GLY A 499 16.90 -16.27 -9.92
CA GLY A 499 17.48 -15.54 -11.04
C GLY A 499 18.16 -14.25 -10.62
N ARG A 500 18.67 -13.52 -11.60
CA ARG A 500 19.25 -12.18 -11.38
C ARG A 500 18.13 -11.19 -11.13
N LEU A 501 18.45 -10.10 -10.43
CA LEU A 501 17.44 -9.10 -10.08
C LEU A 501 16.72 -8.55 -11.32
N ARG A 502 17.47 -8.26 -12.39
CA ARG A 502 16.94 -7.75 -13.67
C ARG A 502 15.97 -8.69 -14.39
N ASP A 503 15.96 -9.99 -14.03
CA ASP A 503 15.11 -10.98 -14.71
C ASP A 503 13.66 -10.91 -14.22
N TRP A 504 13.41 -10.30 -13.06
CA TRP A 504 12.09 -10.22 -12.47
C TRP A 504 11.70 -8.85 -11.91
N PHE A 505 12.66 -7.97 -11.58
CA PHE A 505 12.40 -6.64 -11.05
C PHE A 505 12.27 -5.59 -12.18
N PRO A 506 11.17 -4.83 -12.27
CA PRO A 506 10.97 -3.84 -13.34
C PRO A 506 11.76 -2.54 -13.11
N ASP A 507 12.52 -2.11 -14.11
CA ASP A 507 13.31 -0.86 -14.06
C ASP A 507 12.44 0.40 -13.92
N GLU A 508 11.17 0.36 -14.33
CA GLU A 508 10.23 1.47 -14.20
C GLU A 508 10.05 1.92 -12.75
N LEU A 509 10.29 1.02 -11.79
CA LEU A 509 10.15 1.32 -10.37
C LEU A 509 11.33 2.11 -9.81
N LEU A 510 12.47 2.19 -10.53
CA LEU A 510 13.66 2.89 -10.06
C LEU A 510 13.37 4.39 -9.85
N PRO A 511 13.77 4.97 -8.70
CA PRO A 511 13.55 6.38 -8.36
C PRO A 511 14.61 7.28 -9.01
N THR A 512 14.75 7.21 -10.34
CA THR A 512 15.74 8.03 -11.06
C THR A 512 15.38 9.50 -10.95
N HIS A 513 16.39 10.37 -10.88
CA HIS A 513 16.17 11.82 -10.83
C HIS A 513 15.35 12.31 -12.03
N GLU A 514 15.59 11.77 -13.22
CA GLU A 514 14.87 12.14 -14.44
C GLU A 514 13.38 11.74 -14.40
N ARG A 515 13.05 10.55 -13.88
CA ARG A 515 11.66 10.13 -13.66
C ARG A 515 10.95 11.12 -12.73
N ILE A 516 11.53 11.35 -11.56
CA ILE A 516 10.92 12.16 -10.51
C ILE A 516 10.81 13.64 -10.90
N LYS A 517 11.81 14.18 -11.62
CA LYS A 517 11.78 15.56 -12.10
C LYS A 517 10.62 15.85 -13.04
N ARG A 518 10.21 14.88 -13.86
CA ARG A 518 9.11 15.01 -14.84
C ARG A 518 7.72 14.86 -14.24
N MET A 519 7.61 14.29 -13.04
CA MET A 519 6.33 14.07 -12.37
C MET A 519 5.77 15.38 -11.81
N ASP A 520 4.46 15.58 -11.87
CA ASP A 520 3.77 16.62 -11.11
C ASP A 520 2.58 15.99 -10.37
N VAL A 521 2.42 16.27 -9.07
CA VAL A 521 1.25 15.79 -8.32
C VAL A 521 -0.07 16.28 -8.91
N ALA A 522 -0.06 17.36 -9.70
CA ALA A 522 -1.21 17.78 -10.49
C ALA A 522 -1.66 16.72 -11.52
N ASP A 523 -0.76 15.86 -12.00
CA ASP A 523 -1.07 14.75 -12.92
C ASP A 523 -2.00 13.70 -12.29
N LEU A 524 -2.18 13.72 -10.96
CA LEU A 524 -3.17 12.88 -10.28
C LEU A 524 -4.61 13.26 -10.64
N ALA A 525 -4.85 14.51 -11.05
CA ALA A 525 -6.17 14.96 -11.47
C ALA A 525 -6.71 14.13 -12.66
N ASP A 526 -5.83 13.73 -13.58
CA ASP A 526 -6.21 12.95 -14.77
C ASP A 526 -6.49 11.47 -14.47
N GLY A 527 -6.17 10.99 -13.25
CA GLY A 527 -6.31 9.58 -12.87
C GLY A 527 -7.19 9.30 -11.66
N ILE A 528 -7.62 10.34 -10.91
CA ILE A 528 -8.46 10.21 -9.71
C ILE A 528 -9.79 10.96 -9.85
N ILE A 529 -9.85 12.00 -10.69
CA ILE A 529 -11.07 12.83 -10.89
C ILE A 529 -11.91 12.29 -12.03
#